data_AF-A0A7Y0ADS0-F1
#
_entry.id   AF-A0A7Y0ADS0-F1
#
_cell.length_a   1.000
_cell.length_b   1.000
_cell.length_c   1.000
_cell.angle_alpha   90.00
_cell.angle_beta   90.00
_cell.angle_gamma   90.00
#
_symmetry.space_group_name_H-M   'P 1'
#
loop_
_entity.id
_entity.type
_entity.pdbx_description
1 polymer ?
#
loop_
_entity_poly.entity_id
_entity_poly.type
_entity_poly.pdbx_seq_one_letter_code
_entity_poly.pdbx_strand_id
1 'polypeptide(L)'
;MSAQVRRLPFNDEEIGMGVNSESGLAVGTALDNFTVQEESTASGQEVSAAIKIINSHEELMDSLDLSFEAQGRYGFYSASAKAAFAESSHYNSTSTFLVARCIVQNPFRRGRNWRVQPTAQALLDAVRFDEFKTAFGDSFVRGLQTGGEFYSVIRITSVSSTTQSELSAALEAEMNGLVAAGSFKGQFQQANSSSNTRSEFSSTLFQRAGSGAQSAVVIDIGEVLARYKNFPDIAQTSAFAYETEVATYDTLPLPIPTPEEQADFLLALRDAREKKLRYIQVRNDLEFALQHPEFFQALPAPEVLLSAAAGYTKLLNAVIDYAVKLSRGLITPPQVFDPSQVVPALAAPAPIPLQRVVVLTPPTTPAPQLVAIDPSLDDVLLGGPWRSAAELSLMSEEDKRNTLIVELSKHTSQSVAHFQGLPTDALVGSGAIAVFLQQAGIRSLADMLAMTDDDQRNTLIVENNLHTSISIPELQAMDSQKLVQVGNTWFGKPVAA
;
A
#
# COMPACT_ATOMS: atom_id res chain seq x y z
N MET A 1 -19.43 -15.56 20.47
CA MET A 1 -19.59 -16.77 19.64
C MET A 1 -18.33 -16.93 18.80
N SER A 2 -17.41 -17.82 19.18
CA SER A 2 -16.24 -18.13 18.34
C SER A 2 -16.72 -18.81 17.06
N ALA A 3 -16.25 -18.34 15.90
CA ALA A 3 -16.59 -18.94 14.62
C ALA A 3 -16.19 -20.42 14.61
N GLN A 4 -17.16 -21.31 14.37
CA GLN A 4 -16.96 -22.78 14.28
C GLN A 4 -16.04 -23.18 13.11
N VAL A 5 -15.79 -22.23 12.21
CA VAL A 5 -14.97 -22.37 11.01
C VAL A 5 -14.08 -21.15 10.94
N ARG A 6 -12.80 -21.37 10.66
CA ARG A 6 -11.80 -20.32 10.51
C ARG A 6 -11.04 -20.52 9.20
N ARG A 7 -10.57 -19.43 8.60
CA ARG A 7 -9.68 -19.46 7.44
C ARG A 7 -8.30 -19.01 7.88
N LEU A 8 -7.28 -19.79 7.52
CA LEU A 8 -5.89 -19.55 7.87
C LEU A 8 -5.06 -19.47 6.59
N PRO A 9 -3.96 -18.67 6.57
CA PRO A 9 -3.00 -18.74 5.48
C PRO A 9 -2.51 -20.17 5.29
N PHE A 10 -2.53 -20.68 4.06
CA PHE A 10 -2.04 -22.02 3.76
C PHE A 10 -0.55 -22.14 4.13
N ASN A 11 -0.17 -23.24 4.77
CA ASN A 11 1.19 -23.57 5.18
C ASN A 11 1.44 -25.08 5.04
N ASP A 12 1.22 -25.60 3.82
CA ASP A 12 1.43 -27.00 3.42
C ASP A 12 0.48 -28.01 4.10
N GLU A 13 -0.73 -27.58 4.49
CA GLU A 13 -1.70 -28.48 5.10
C GLU A 13 -2.49 -29.31 4.07
N GLU A 14 -2.83 -30.54 4.43
CA GLU A 14 -3.73 -31.39 3.65
C GLU A 14 -5.12 -31.47 4.28
N ILE A 15 -6.15 -31.62 3.44
CA ILE A 15 -7.52 -31.89 3.91
C ILE A 15 -7.51 -33.13 4.81
N GLY A 16 -8.06 -33.00 6.02
CA GLY A 16 -8.09 -34.05 7.05
C GLY A 16 -6.98 -33.99 8.08
N MET A 17 -5.90 -33.24 7.84
CA MET A 17 -4.87 -33.00 8.86
C MET A 17 -5.47 -32.29 10.07
N GLY A 18 -5.02 -32.69 11.26
CA GLY A 18 -5.29 -31.97 12.49
C GLY A 18 -4.57 -30.63 12.52
N VAL A 19 -5.12 -29.67 13.25
CA VAL A 19 -4.54 -28.35 13.49
C VAL A 19 -4.61 -28.09 14.98
N ASN A 20 -3.47 -27.72 15.56
CA ASN A 20 -3.40 -27.35 16.96
C ASN A 20 -3.67 -25.84 17.10
N SER A 21 -4.74 -25.45 17.79
CA SER A 21 -5.12 -24.04 17.89
C SER A 21 -4.23 -23.17 18.78
N GLU A 22 -3.25 -23.76 19.46
CA GLU A 22 -2.27 -23.05 20.28
C GLU A 22 -0.99 -22.71 19.50
N SER A 23 -0.61 -23.56 18.54
CA SER A 23 0.56 -23.36 17.68
C SER A 23 0.21 -22.86 16.27
N GLY A 24 -1.02 -23.09 15.80
CA GLY A 24 -1.44 -22.81 14.43
C GLY A 24 -0.84 -23.74 13.39
N LEU A 25 -0.17 -24.82 13.83
CA LEU A 25 0.50 -25.77 12.94
C LEU A 25 -0.41 -26.98 12.66
N ALA A 26 -0.29 -27.50 11.44
CA ALA A 26 -0.78 -28.83 11.14
C ALA A 26 -0.04 -29.89 11.97
N VAL A 27 -0.78 -30.86 12.45
CA VAL A 27 -0.32 -32.00 13.24
C VAL A 27 -0.84 -33.29 12.61
N GLY A 28 -0.86 -34.40 13.35
CA GLY A 28 -1.31 -35.68 12.82
C GLY A 28 -2.74 -35.65 12.29
N THR A 29 -3.07 -36.64 11.48
CA THR A 29 -4.39 -36.77 10.83
C THR A 29 -5.29 -37.66 11.68
N ALA A 30 -6.34 -37.10 12.30
CA ALA A 30 -7.34 -37.90 13.02
C ALA A 30 -8.45 -38.45 12.11
N LEU A 31 -8.63 -37.87 10.92
CA LEU A 31 -9.74 -38.19 10.03
C LEU A 31 -9.25 -38.85 8.73
N ASP A 32 -9.97 -39.88 8.28
CA ASP A 32 -9.68 -40.57 7.02
C ASP A 32 -10.95 -40.88 6.23
N ASN A 33 -10.78 -41.60 5.12
CA ASN A 33 -11.85 -42.14 4.28
C ASN A 33 -12.92 -41.09 3.84
N PHE A 34 -12.50 -39.83 3.75
CA PHE A 34 -13.33 -38.74 3.26
C PHE A 34 -13.21 -38.60 1.73
N THR A 35 -14.19 -37.92 1.15
CA THR A 35 -14.20 -37.53 -0.26
C THR A 35 -13.95 -36.04 -0.37
N VAL A 36 -13.05 -35.62 -1.27
CA VAL A 36 -12.87 -34.19 -1.60
C VAL A 36 -13.73 -33.87 -2.81
N GLN A 37 -14.62 -32.89 -2.67
CA GLN A 37 -15.45 -32.38 -3.76
C GLN A 37 -15.22 -30.88 -3.91
N GLU A 38 -15.23 -30.41 -5.16
CA GLU A 38 -15.38 -28.98 -5.46
C GLU A 38 -16.86 -28.60 -5.38
N GLU A 39 -17.14 -27.38 -4.95
CA GLU A 39 -18.52 -26.88 -4.86
C GLU A 39 -19.14 -26.80 -6.26
N SER A 40 -20.08 -27.71 -6.57
CA SER A 40 -20.61 -27.93 -7.92
C SER A 40 -21.46 -26.78 -8.49
N THR A 41 -21.80 -25.79 -7.66
CA THR A 41 -22.59 -24.61 -8.05
C THR A 41 -21.72 -23.43 -8.53
N ALA A 42 -20.40 -23.51 -8.35
CA ALA A 42 -19.45 -22.51 -8.83
C ALA A 42 -18.58 -23.12 -9.94
N SER A 43 -18.78 -22.71 -11.20
CA SER A 43 -18.02 -23.25 -12.35
C SER A 43 -17.08 -22.24 -13.00
N GLY A 44 -16.55 -21.27 -12.24
CA GLY A 44 -15.64 -20.23 -12.73
C GLY A 44 -14.63 -19.79 -11.67
N GLN A 45 -13.78 -18.82 -12.03
CA GLN A 45 -12.83 -18.19 -11.12
C GLN A 45 -13.36 -16.80 -10.71
N GLU A 46 -13.18 -16.46 -9.44
CA GLU A 46 -13.36 -15.08 -8.95
C GLU A 46 -12.00 -14.39 -8.91
N VAL A 47 -11.90 -13.19 -9.49
CA VAL A 47 -10.66 -12.41 -9.48
C VAL A 47 -10.90 -11.10 -8.74
N SER A 48 -10.10 -10.86 -7.71
CA SER A 48 -10.06 -9.57 -7.02
C SER A 48 -8.67 -8.97 -7.14
N ALA A 49 -8.59 -7.72 -7.59
CA ALA A 49 -7.33 -7.03 -7.79
C ALA A 49 -7.42 -5.61 -7.23
N ALA A 50 -6.36 -5.16 -6.57
CA ALA A 50 -6.29 -3.82 -5.98
C ALA A 50 -4.84 -3.34 -5.91
N ILE A 51 -4.65 -2.05 -6.12
CA ILE A 51 -3.41 -1.35 -5.81
C ILE A 51 -3.73 -0.31 -4.75
N LYS A 52 -2.91 -0.24 -3.70
CA LYS A 52 -3.09 0.71 -2.60
C LYS A 52 -1.76 1.31 -2.17
N ILE A 53 -1.74 2.61 -1.95
CA ILE A 53 -0.70 3.27 -1.15
C ILE A 53 -0.95 2.90 0.32
N ILE A 54 0.11 2.50 1.01
CA ILE A 54 0.07 2.03 2.39
C ILE A 54 0.58 3.12 3.32
N ASN A 55 -0.25 3.50 4.28
CA ASN A 55 0.01 4.60 5.21
C ASN A 55 0.39 4.13 6.62
N SER A 56 0.26 2.84 6.90
CA SER A 56 0.67 2.24 8.19
C SER A 56 1.11 0.79 8.05
N HIS A 57 1.87 0.30 9.03
CA HIS A 57 2.26 -1.11 9.07
C HIS A 57 1.03 -2.04 9.24
N GLU A 58 -0.02 -1.58 9.91
CA GLU A 58 -1.30 -2.31 10.02
C GLU A 58 -1.97 -2.43 8.64
N GLU A 59 -2.04 -1.33 7.89
CA GLU A 59 -2.60 -1.34 6.52
C GLU A 59 -1.79 -2.25 5.57
N LEU A 60 -0.46 -2.34 5.76
CA LEU A 60 0.36 -3.32 5.04
C LEU A 60 -0.12 -4.74 5.34
N MET A 61 -0.21 -5.11 6.62
CA MET A 61 -0.62 -6.46 7.03
C MET A 61 -2.03 -6.79 6.53
N ASP A 62 -2.95 -5.84 6.60
CA ASP A 62 -4.31 -5.99 6.10
C ASP A 62 -4.34 -6.17 4.57
N SER A 63 -3.52 -5.42 3.83
CA SER A 63 -3.40 -5.55 2.38
C SER A 63 -2.85 -6.92 1.93
N LEU A 64 -2.15 -7.63 2.83
CA LEU A 64 -1.63 -8.97 2.62
C LEU A 64 -2.57 -10.07 3.17
N ASP A 65 -3.78 -9.74 3.60
CA ASP A 65 -4.71 -10.66 4.29
C ASP A 65 -4.09 -11.28 5.56
N LEU A 66 -3.23 -10.52 6.24
CA LEU A 66 -2.62 -10.88 7.52
C LEU A 66 -3.26 -10.12 8.69
N SER A 67 -4.48 -9.61 8.53
CA SER A 67 -5.16 -8.87 9.59
C SER A 67 -5.42 -9.75 10.82
N PHE A 68 -5.51 -9.10 11.97
CA PHE A 68 -5.73 -9.81 13.23
C PHE A 68 -7.12 -10.46 13.28
N GLU A 69 -8.17 -9.86 12.72
CA GLU A 69 -9.49 -10.50 12.67
C GLU A 69 -9.47 -11.78 11.82
N ALA A 70 -8.65 -11.81 10.77
CA ALA A 70 -8.49 -12.97 9.90
C ALA A 70 -7.65 -14.07 10.57
N GLN A 71 -6.58 -13.71 11.29
CA GLN A 71 -5.63 -14.68 11.86
C GLN A 71 -5.87 -15.03 13.33
N GLY A 72 -6.70 -14.28 14.05
CA GLY A 72 -6.94 -14.48 15.47
C GLY A 72 -5.65 -14.59 16.29
N ARG A 73 -5.56 -15.62 17.15
CA ARG A 73 -4.42 -15.84 18.06
C ARG A 73 -3.10 -16.18 17.33
N TYR A 74 -3.12 -16.44 16.02
CA TYR A 74 -1.96 -16.91 15.26
C TYR A 74 -1.12 -15.81 14.62
N GLY A 75 -1.60 -14.55 14.58
CA GLY A 75 -0.86 -13.43 13.97
C GLY A 75 0.44 -13.03 14.67
N PHE A 76 0.76 -13.68 15.79
CA PHE A 76 2.03 -13.50 16.50
C PHE A 76 3.13 -14.43 16.00
N TYR A 77 2.78 -15.59 15.43
CA TYR A 77 3.74 -16.53 14.87
C TYR A 77 4.03 -16.16 13.41
N SER A 78 5.28 -15.78 13.11
CA SER A 78 5.77 -15.57 11.73
C SER A 78 6.01 -16.90 11.00
N ALA A 79 5.09 -17.87 11.18
CA ALA A 79 5.28 -19.24 10.71
C ALA A 79 4.86 -19.44 9.24
N SER A 80 4.05 -18.53 8.69
CA SER A 80 3.65 -18.61 7.28
C SER A 80 4.64 -17.87 6.38
N ALA A 81 4.84 -18.40 5.17
CA ALA A 81 5.65 -17.72 4.15
C ALA A 81 5.17 -16.29 3.85
N LYS A 82 3.86 -16.03 3.98
CA LYS A 82 3.27 -14.70 3.79
C LYS A 82 3.61 -13.73 4.93
N ALA A 83 3.62 -14.20 6.18
CA ALA A 83 4.07 -13.40 7.32
C ALA A 83 5.56 -13.04 7.20
N ALA A 84 6.40 -14.01 6.82
CA ALA A 84 7.82 -13.78 6.56
C ALA A 84 8.02 -12.78 5.40
N PHE A 85 7.22 -12.87 4.34
CA PHE A 85 7.21 -11.91 3.25
C PHE A 85 6.87 -10.49 3.72
N ALA A 86 5.79 -10.33 4.50
CA ALA A 86 5.39 -9.04 5.05
C ALA A 86 6.50 -8.42 5.91
N GLU A 87 7.15 -9.20 6.76
CA GLU A 87 8.28 -8.75 7.58
C GLU A 87 9.50 -8.36 6.72
N SER A 88 9.78 -9.13 5.66
CA SER A 88 10.88 -8.87 4.72
C SER A 88 10.70 -7.62 3.84
N SER A 89 9.49 -7.05 3.80
CA SER A 89 9.24 -5.80 3.09
C SER A 89 9.88 -4.58 3.75
N HIS A 90 10.36 -4.72 5.00
CA HIS A 90 11.00 -3.66 5.78
C HIS A 90 10.20 -2.35 5.80
N TYR A 91 8.88 -2.47 6.02
CA TYR A 91 8.01 -1.30 6.19
C TYR A 91 8.61 -0.29 7.16
N ASN A 92 8.64 0.97 6.74
CA ASN A 92 9.21 2.10 7.48
C ASN A 92 8.38 3.37 7.20
N SER A 93 8.45 4.34 8.11
CA SER A 93 7.70 5.59 8.05
C SER A 93 8.30 6.65 7.10
N THR A 94 9.50 6.41 6.58
CA THR A 94 10.21 7.36 5.71
C THR A 94 9.81 7.21 4.24
N SER A 95 9.52 5.97 3.84
CA SER A 95 9.25 5.60 2.46
C SER A 95 7.75 5.53 2.18
N THR A 96 7.36 5.67 0.92
CA THR A 96 6.00 5.35 0.49
C THR A 96 5.96 3.90 0.03
N PHE A 97 5.00 3.15 0.54
CA PHE A 97 4.79 1.75 0.16
C PHE A 97 3.53 1.64 -0.69
N LEU A 98 3.62 0.88 -1.78
CA LEU A 98 2.49 0.51 -2.61
C LEU A 98 2.35 -1.01 -2.59
N VAL A 99 1.13 -1.50 -2.44
CA VAL A 99 0.83 -2.93 -2.53
C VAL A 99 -0.09 -3.18 -3.71
N ALA A 100 0.39 -3.96 -4.66
CA ALA A 100 -0.42 -4.53 -5.72
C ALA A 100 -0.80 -5.96 -5.35
N ARG A 101 -2.09 -6.21 -5.20
CA ARG A 101 -2.68 -7.48 -4.81
C ARG A 101 -3.56 -8.01 -5.93
N CYS A 102 -3.40 -9.28 -6.29
CA CYS A 102 -4.34 -9.99 -7.14
C CYS A 102 -4.60 -11.38 -6.56
N ILE A 103 -5.86 -11.69 -6.25
CA ILE A 103 -6.31 -12.98 -5.72
C ILE A 103 -7.26 -13.59 -6.73
N VAL A 104 -6.96 -14.83 -7.11
CA VAL A 104 -7.77 -15.65 -8.01
C VAL A 104 -8.30 -16.81 -7.19
N GLN A 105 -9.62 -16.93 -7.10
CA GLN A 105 -10.30 -17.96 -6.32
C GLN A 105 -10.95 -18.96 -7.27
N ASN A 106 -10.54 -20.22 -7.17
CA ASN A 106 -11.23 -21.35 -7.79
C ASN A 106 -12.40 -21.81 -6.92
N PRO A 107 -13.27 -22.70 -7.42
CA PRO A 107 -14.27 -23.36 -6.60
C PRO A 107 -13.64 -24.02 -5.36
N PHE A 108 -14.23 -23.77 -4.19
CA PHE A 108 -13.70 -24.23 -2.92
C PHE A 108 -13.68 -25.76 -2.85
N ARG A 109 -12.55 -26.35 -2.44
CA ARG A 109 -12.40 -27.80 -2.27
C ARG A 109 -12.70 -28.19 -0.83
N ARG A 110 -13.74 -29.00 -0.61
CA ARG A 110 -14.18 -29.39 0.73
C ARG A 110 -14.22 -30.91 0.91
N GLY A 111 -13.69 -31.38 2.03
CA GLY A 111 -13.83 -32.76 2.47
C GLY A 111 -15.24 -33.05 3.00
N ARG A 112 -15.78 -34.22 2.66
CA ARG A 112 -17.10 -34.72 3.09
C ARG A 112 -16.97 -36.17 3.54
N ASN A 113 -17.93 -36.64 4.35
CA ASN A 113 -18.02 -38.04 4.79
C ASN A 113 -16.83 -38.51 5.63
N TRP A 114 -16.35 -37.66 6.53
CA TRP A 114 -15.25 -37.93 7.44
C TRP A 114 -15.47 -39.17 8.30
N ARG A 115 -14.40 -39.95 8.51
CA ARG A 115 -14.36 -41.03 9.49
C ARG A 115 -13.17 -40.83 10.42
N VAL A 116 -13.32 -41.20 11.68
CA VAL A 116 -12.24 -41.13 12.66
C VAL A 116 -11.31 -42.33 12.45
N GLN A 117 -10.00 -42.09 12.35
CA GLN A 117 -9.01 -43.15 12.24
C GLN A 117 -9.04 -44.06 13.48
N PRO A 118 -8.75 -45.37 13.36
CA PRO A 118 -8.76 -46.28 14.50
C PRO A 118 -7.84 -45.87 15.66
N THR A 119 -6.68 -45.27 15.36
CA THR A 119 -5.72 -44.75 16.35
C THR A 119 -6.28 -43.57 17.13
N ALA A 120 -6.96 -42.66 16.45
CA ALA A 120 -7.64 -41.53 17.04
C ALA A 120 -8.86 -41.98 17.86
N GLN A 121 -9.65 -42.91 17.33
CA GLN A 121 -10.81 -43.50 18.00
C GLN A 121 -10.41 -44.19 19.32
N ALA A 122 -9.30 -44.93 19.34
CA ALA A 122 -8.82 -45.59 20.54
C ALA A 122 -8.48 -44.61 21.68
N LEU A 123 -7.97 -43.41 21.36
CA LEU A 123 -7.72 -42.37 22.36
C LEU A 123 -9.03 -41.76 22.89
N LEU A 124 -10.02 -41.56 22.00
CA LEU A 124 -11.34 -41.06 22.39
C LEU A 124 -12.09 -42.06 23.28
N ASP A 125 -12.10 -43.34 22.91
CA ASP A 125 -12.75 -44.42 23.68
C ASP A 125 -12.10 -44.59 25.07
N ALA A 126 -10.79 -44.37 25.16
CA ALA A 126 -10.04 -44.41 26.40
C ALA A 126 -10.08 -43.10 27.20
N VAL A 127 -10.80 -42.07 26.74
CA VAL A 127 -10.93 -40.75 27.40
C VAL A 127 -9.56 -40.05 27.57
N ARG A 128 -8.61 -40.30 26.65
CA ARG A 128 -7.24 -39.73 26.66
C ARG A 128 -7.19 -38.44 25.83
N PHE A 129 -8.00 -37.45 26.18
CA PHE A 129 -8.20 -36.24 25.38
C PHE A 129 -6.94 -35.39 25.23
N ASP A 130 -6.10 -35.28 26.26
CA ASP A 130 -4.85 -34.51 26.17
C ASP A 130 -3.88 -35.11 25.15
N GLU A 131 -3.82 -36.44 25.09
CA GLU A 131 -2.99 -37.15 24.12
C GLU A 131 -3.57 -37.08 22.70
N PHE A 132 -4.91 -37.12 22.58
CA PHE A 132 -5.59 -36.84 21.32
C PHE A 132 -5.25 -35.44 20.81
N LYS A 133 -5.40 -34.42 21.66
CA LYS A 133 -5.11 -33.02 21.31
C LYS A 133 -3.63 -32.82 20.98
N THR A 134 -2.73 -33.52 21.66
CA THR A 134 -1.29 -33.47 21.35
C THR A 134 -0.98 -34.11 20.00
N ALA A 135 -1.59 -35.25 19.67
CA ALA A 135 -1.32 -35.98 18.44
C ALA A 135 -2.02 -35.38 17.20
N PHE A 136 -3.24 -34.87 17.38
CA PHE A 136 -4.16 -34.51 16.30
C PHE A 136 -4.73 -33.10 16.41
N GLY A 137 -4.40 -32.35 17.46
CA GLY A 137 -4.91 -30.99 17.64
C GLY A 137 -6.35 -30.95 18.14
N ASP A 138 -6.93 -29.75 18.11
CA ASP A 138 -8.30 -29.45 18.55
C ASP A 138 -9.21 -29.03 17.39
N SER A 139 -8.66 -29.03 16.18
CA SER A 139 -9.35 -28.71 14.94
C SER A 139 -8.73 -29.48 13.78
N PHE A 140 -9.35 -29.44 12.61
CA PHE A 140 -8.86 -30.11 11.41
C PHE A 140 -9.11 -29.28 10.16
N VAL A 141 -8.26 -29.49 9.16
CA VAL A 141 -8.45 -28.92 7.83
C VAL A 141 -9.62 -29.59 7.15
N ARG A 142 -10.71 -28.84 6.98
CA ARG A 142 -11.92 -29.33 6.31
C ARG A 142 -11.98 -28.99 4.82
N GLY A 143 -11.17 -28.03 4.37
CA GLY A 143 -11.13 -27.64 2.96
C GLY A 143 -10.00 -26.69 2.64
N LEU A 144 -9.76 -26.53 1.34
CA LEU A 144 -8.70 -25.70 0.79
C LEU A 144 -9.29 -24.76 -0.27
N GLN A 145 -8.87 -23.51 -0.20
CA GLN A 145 -9.09 -22.54 -1.26
C GLN A 145 -7.89 -22.59 -2.22
N THR A 146 -8.18 -22.89 -3.49
CA THR A 146 -7.18 -22.94 -4.56
C THR A 146 -7.38 -21.80 -5.55
N GLY A 147 -6.40 -21.61 -6.43
CA GLY A 147 -6.37 -20.55 -7.44
C GLY A 147 -4.99 -19.92 -7.40
N GLY A 148 -4.90 -18.68 -6.93
CA GLY A 148 -3.60 -18.08 -6.65
C GLY A 148 -3.67 -16.76 -5.92
N GLU A 149 -2.57 -16.40 -5.28
CA GLU A 149 -2.36 -15.09 -4.70
C GLU A 149 -1.07 -14.47 -5.22
N PHE A 150 -1.15 -13.18 -5.53
CA PHE A 150 -0.05 -12.34 -5.96
C PHE A 150 -0.04 -11.10 -5.08
N TYR A 151 1.12 -10.80 -4.51
CA TYR A 151 1.38 -9.56 -3.80
C TYR A 151 2.72 -8.99 -4.24
N SER A 152 2.74 -7.75 -4.68
CA SER A 152 3.97 -6.98 -4.86
C SER A 152 3.97 -5.80 -3.90
N VAL A 153 4.99 -5.73 -3.04
CA VAL A 153 5.24 -4.58 -2.18
C VAL A 153 6.33 -3.75 -2.84
N ILE A 154 6.00 -2.52 -3.23
CA ILE A 154 6.92 -1.58 -3.85
C ILE A 154 7.17 -0.45 -2.87
N ARG A 155 8.44 -0.26 -2.51
CA ARG A 155 8.90 0.84 -1.67
C ARG A 155 9.50 1.90 -2.57
N ILE A 156 9.10 3.15 -2.40
CA ILE A 156 9.68 4.32 -3.05
C ILE A 156 10.18 5.26 -1.96
N THR A 157 11.45 5.66 -2.07
CA THR A 157 12.05 6.65 -1.20
C THR A 157 12.73 7.71 -2.04
N SER A 158 12.57 8.97 -1.66
CA SER A 158 13.26 10.08 -2.30
C SER A 158 13.93 10.95 -1.25
N VAL A 159 14.87 11.78 -1.65
CA VAL A 159 15.30 12.91 -0.81
C VAL A 159 14.14 13.90 -0.64
N SER A 160 13.33 14.11 -1.69
CA SER A 160 12.20 15.04 -1.71
C SER A 160 10.88 14.33 -1.41
N SER A 161 10.15 14.77 -0.38
CA SER A 161 8.82 14.24 -0.07
C SER A 161 7.83 14.45 -1.22
N THR A 162 7.90 15.60 -1.90
CA THR A 162 7.06 15.91 -3.06
C THR A 162 7.33 14.93 -4.20
N THR A 163 8.60 14.72 -4.56
CA THR A 163 8.99 13.78 -5.61
C THR A 163 8.59 12.35 -5.25
N GLN A 164 8.70 11.97 -3.98
CA GLN A 164 8.24 10.65 -3.51
C GLN A 164 6.73 10.47 -3.73
N SER A 165 5.92 11.48 -3.41
CA SER A 165 4.47 11.47 -3.65
C SER A 165 4.13 11.41 -5.14
N GLU A 166 4.80 12.20 -5.97
CA GLU A 166 4.63 12.21 -7.43
C GLU A 166 4.94 10.85 -8.06
N LEU A 167 6.10 10.25 -7.70
CA LEU A 167 6.50 8.93 -8.18
C LEU A 167 5.53 7.83 -7.74
N SER A 168 5.01 7.91 -6.52
CA SER A 168 4.04 6.95 -6.00
C SER A 168 2.71 7.04 -6.75
N ALA A 169 2.21 8.26 -6.98
CA ALA A 169 0.98 8.48 -7.74
C ALA A 169 1.14 8.05 -9.20
N ALA A 170 2.29 8.32 -9.82
CA ALA A 170 2.59 7.89 -11.19
C ALA A 170 2.60 6.37 -11.32
N LEU A 171 3.22 5.68 -10.36
CA LEU A 171 3.25 4.22 -10.33
C LEU A 171 1.84 3.64 -10.11
N GLU A 172 1.09 4.19 -9.16
CA GLU A 172 -0.29 3.77 -8.90
C GLU A 172 -1.17 3.94 -10.14
N ALA A 173 -1.08 5.09 -10.84
CA ALA A 173 -1.82 5.34 -12.05
C ALA A 173 -1.46 4.36 -13.18
N GLU A 174 -0.17 4.04 -13.34
CA GLU A 174 0.31 3.09 -14.34
C GLU A 174 -0.15 1.66 -14.04
N MET A 175 -0.12 1.26 -12.77
CA MET A 175 -0.58 -0.05 -12.29
C MET A 175 -2.10 -0.21 -12.47
N ASN A 176 -2.87 0.86 -12.27
CA ASN A 176 -4.31 0.89 -12.54
C ASN A 176 -4.65 1.04 -14.04
N GLY A 177 -3.64 1.21 -14.92
CA GLY A 177 -3.85 1.38 -16.36
C GLY A 177 -4.49 2.72 -16.74
N LEU A 178 -4.44 3.72 -15.86
CA LEU A 178 -4.96 5.07 -16.12
C LEU A 178 -4.03 5.88 -17.02
N VAL A 179 -2.76 5.50 -17.08
CA VAL A 179 -1.72 6.13 -17.91
C VAL A 179 -0.95 5.07 -18.71
N ALA A 180 -0.20 5.54 -19.71
CA ALA A 180 0.64 4.68 -20.54
C ALA A 180 1.77 4.01 -19.73
N ALA A 181 2.10 2.77 -20.12
CA ALA A 181 3.23 2.05 -19.55
C ALA A 181 4.55 2.83 -19.80
N GLY A 182 5.36 3.00 -18.76
CA GLY A 182 6.61 3.76 -18.79
C GLY A 182 6.53 5.17 -18.19
N SER A 183 5.35 5.65 -17.79
CA SER A 183 5.19 6.95 -17.11
C SER A 183 6.02 7.04 -15.84
N PHE A 184 5.95 6.01 -14.98
CA PHE A 184 6.74 5.94 -13.76
C PHE A 184 8.25 5.94 -14.08
N LYS A 185 8.67 5.14 -15.06
CA LYS A 185 10.10 5.02 -15.43
C LYS A 185 10.67 6.36 -15.91
N GLY A 186 9.91 7.11 -16.69
CA GLY A 186 10.32 8.45 -17.13
C GLY A 186 10.47 9.43 -15.97
N GLN A 187 9.49 9.48 -15.06
CA GLN A 187 9.55 10.34 -13.88
C GLN A 187 10.68 9.93 -12.93
N PHE A 188 10.91 8.65 -12.74
CA PHE A 188 12.00 8.12 -11.91
C PHE A 188 13.38 8.48 -12.47
N GLN A 189 13.58 8.36 -13.78
CA GLN A 189 14.81 8.79 -14.45
C GLN A 189 15.02 10.30 -14.31
N GLN A 190 13.95 11.09 -14.47
CA GLN A 190 14.00 12.54 -14.29
C GLN A 190 14.36 12.92 -12.85
N ALA A 191 13.72 12.30 -11.85
CA ALA A 191 14.01 12.50 -10.44
C ALA A 191 15.48 12.20 -10.11
N ASN A 192 16.06 11.17 -10.73
CA ASN A 192 17.45 10.79 -10.51
C ASN A 192 18.49 11.60 -11.29
N SER A 193 18.07 12.59 -12.09
CA SER A 193 18.99 13.54 -12.72
C SER A 193 19.52 14.62 -11.77
N SER A 194 18.93 14.77 -10.58
CA SER A 194 19.30 15.76 -9.56
C SER A 194 19.52 15.12 -8.19
N SER A 195 20.50 15.61 -7.44
CA SER A 195 20.79 15.13 -6.08
C SER A 195 19.66 15.40 -5.09
N ASN A 196 18.88 16.46 -5.32
CA ASN A 196 17.81 16.91 -4.41
C ASN A 196 16.50 16.15 -4.58
N THR A 197 16.37 15.43 -5.70
CA THR A 197 15.20 14.60 -6.04
C THR A 197 15.60 13.14 -6.22
N ARG A 198 16.84 12.77 -5.86
CA ARG A 198 17.36 11.42 -5.98
C ARG A 198 16.41 10.46 -5.27
N SER A 199 16.00 9.43 -6.00
CA SER A 199 14.97 8.50 -5.59
C SER A 199 15.44 7.08 -5.83
N GLU A 200 15.08 6.20 -4.92
CA GLU A 200 15.25 4.77 -5.04
C GLU A 200 13.89 4.09 -4.96
N PHE A 201 13.79 2.93 -5.62
CA PHE A 201 12.68 2.03 -5.40
C PHE A 201 13.19 0.61 -5.23
N SER A 202 12.41 -0.20 -4.53
CA SER A 202 12.60 -1.65 -4.45
C SER A 202 11.25 -2.33 -4.59
N SER A 203 11.19 -3.47 -5.29
CA SER A 203 9.99 -4.29 -5.37
C SER A 203 10.29 -5.69 -4.84
N THR A 204 9.42 -6.18 -3.96
CA THR A 204 9.44 -7.55 -3.45
C THR A 204 8.16 -8.24 -3.85
N LEU A 205 8.28 -9.43 -4.44
CA LEU A 205 7.16 -10.20 -4.97
C LEU A 205 6.92 -11.46 -4.14
N PHE A 206 5.66 -11.71 -3.81
CA PHE A 206 5.16 -12.99 -3.32
C PHE A 206 4.10 -13.51 -4.28
N GLN A 207 4.26 -14.75 -4.74
CA GLN A 207 3.33 -15.37 -5.67
C GLN A 207 3.10 -16.83 -5.31
N ARG A 208 1.83 -17.24 -5.29
CA ARG A 208 1.40 -18.64 -5.29
C ARG A 208 0.50 -18.88 -6.49
N ALA A 209 1.12 -19.42 -7.53
CA ALA A 209 0.56 -19.95 -8.77
C ALA A 209 1.69 -19.92 -9.81
N GLY A 210 1.48 -20.58 -10.95
CA GLY A 210 2.42 -20.61 -12.04
C GLY A 210 3.45 -21.73 -11.95
N SER A 211 4.01 -22.09 -13.10
CA SER A 211 5.08 -23.07 -13.21
C SER A 211 6.14 -22.63 -14.24
N GLY A 212 7.36 -23.15 -14.13
CA GLY A 212 8.45 -22.85 -15.06
C GLY A 212 8.78 -21.36 -15.16
N ALA A 213 8.70 -20.78 -16.36
CA ALA A 213 8.97 -19.35 -16.59
C ALA A 213 7.95 -18.41 -15.90
N GLN A 214 6.80 -18.92 -15.48
CA GLN A 214 5.79 -18.15 -14.75
C GLN A 214 6.20 -17.87 -13.28
N SER A 215 7.19 -18.60 -12.74
CA SER A 215 7.76 -18.42 -11.41
C SER A 215 9.20 -17.85 -11.44
N ALA A 216 9.63 -17.30 -12.59
CA ALA A 216 10.93 -16.66 -12.71
C ALA A 216 11.03 -15.39 -11.85
N VAL A 217 12.24 -15.12 -11.34
CA VAL A 217 12.54 -13.90 -10.58
C VAL A 217 12.23 -12.67 -11.43
N VAL A 218 11.52 -11.72 -10.83
CA VAL A 218 11.15 -10.44 -11.44
C VAL A 218 12.08 -9.37 -10.89
N ILE A 219 12.76 -8.63 -11.77
CA ILE A 219 13.78 -7.64 -11.36
C ILE A 219 13.35 -6.21 -11.70
N ASP A 220 12.52 -6.03 -12.73
CA ASP A 220 12.05 -4.72 -13.17
C ASP A 220 10.59 -4.45 -12.81
N ILE A 221 10.25 -3.17 -12.57
CA ILE A 221 8.88 -2.76 -12.25
C ILE A 221 7.90 -3.01 -13.40
N GLY A 222 8.37 -2.92 -14.66
CA GLY A 222 7.56 -3.25 -15.83
C GLY A 222 7.23 -4.74 -15.91
N GLU A 223 8.16 -5.61 -15.50
CA GLU A 223 7.92 -7.05 -15.38
C GLU A 223 6.93 -7.37 -14.24
N VAL A 224 7.01 -6.65 -13.11
CA VAL A 224 6.03 -6.76 -12.01
C VAL A 224 4.63 -6.41 -12.51
N LEU A 225 4.50 -5.29 -13.23
CA LEU A 225 3.24 -4.84 -13.82
C LEU A 225 2.66 -5.88 -14.80
N ALA A 226 3.51 -6.42 -15.67
CA ALA A 226 3.11 -7.46 -16.61
C ALA A 226 2.67 -8.73 -15.88
N ARG A 227 3.40 -9.16 -14.83
CA ARG A 227 3.05 -10.31 -14.00
C ARG A 227 1.72 -10.12 -13.30
N TYR A 228 1.50 -8.95 -12.72
CA TYR A 228 0.26 -8.57 -12.05
C TYR A 228 -0.95 -8.65 -12.99
N LYS A 229 -0.84 -8.06 -14.20
CA LYS A 229 -1.91 -8.06 -15.21
C LYS A 229 -2.23 -9.46 -15.74
N ASN A 230 -1.22 -10.30 -15.90
CA ASN A 230 -1.37 -11.67 -16.44
C ASN A 230 -1.62 -12.72 -15.35
N PHE A 231 -1.70 -12.32 -14.08
CA PHE A 231 -1.82 -13.27 -12.97
C PHE A 231 -3.06 -14.18 -13.04
N PRO A 232 -4.25 -13.69 -13.47
CA PRO A 232 -5.42 -14.56 -13.65
C PRO A 232 -5.15 -15.75 -14.58
N ASP A 233 -4.49 -15.53 -15.71
CA ASP A 233 -4.15 -16.59 -16.67
C ASP A 233 -3.11 -17.58 -16.08
N ILE A 234 -2.18 -17.06 -15.28
CA ILE A 234 -1.19 -17.89 -14.56
C ILE A 234 -1.91 -18.81 -13.55
N ALA A 235 -2.82 -18.26 -12.74
CA ALA A 235 -3.58 -19.02 -11.76
C ALA A 235 -4.56 -20.02 -12.40
N GLN A 236 -5.13 -19.68 -13.56
CA GLN A 236 -5.96 -20.60 -14.34
C GLN A 236 -5.18 -21.82 -14.84
N THR A 237 -3.94 -21.61 -15.29
CA THR A 237 -3.11 -22.68 -15.88
C THR A 237 -2.32 -23.49 -14.86
N SER A 238 -2.01 -22.91 -13.69
CA SER A 238 -1.19 -23.53 -12.66
C SER A 238 -1.59 -23.01 -11.27
N ALA A 239 -2.76 -23.46 -10.80
CA ALA A 239 -3.30 -23.07 -9.52
C ALA A 239 -2.50 -23.64 -8.33
N PHE A 240 -2.51 -22.92 -7.20
CA PHE A 240 -1.91 -23.34 -5.94
C PHE A 240 -2.89 -23.09 -4.77
N ALA A 241 -2.75 -23.83 -3.67
CA ALA A 241 -3.55 -23.62 -2.46
C ALA A 241 -2.98 -22.42 -1.67
N TYR A 242 -3.82 -21.45 -1.31
CA TYR A 242 -3.36 -20.24 -0.64
C TYR A 242 -4.02 -19.98 0.72
N GLU A 243 -5.15 -20.64 0.98
CA GLU A 243 -5.86 -20.54 2.25
C GLU A 243 -6.50 -21.88 2.65
N THR A 244 -6.48 -22.15 3.95
CA THR A 244 -6.90 -23.39 4.58
C THR A 244 -8.12 -23.13 5.47
N GLU A 245 -9.20 -23.88 5.28
CA GLU A 245 -10.40 -23.79 6.11
C GLU A 245 -10.35 -24.85 7.20
N VAL A 246 -10.38 -24.40 8.45
CA VAL A 246 -10.24 -25.23 9.64
C VAL A 246 -11.54 -25.23 10.44
N ALA A 247 -11.96 -26.41 10.90
CA ALA A 247 -13.11 -26.59 11.78
C ALA A 247 -12.72 -27.31 13.07
N THR A 248 -13.37 -26.98 14.18
CA THR A 248 -13.16 -27.67 15.47
C THR A 248 -13.72 -29.08 15.44
N TYR A 249 -13.11 -30.01 16.18
CA TYR A 249 -13.65 -31.36 16.34
C TYR A 249 -14.98 -31.38 17.12
N ASP A 250 -15.17 -30.37 17.97
CA ASP A 250 -16.28 -30.27 18.91
C ASP A 250 -17.32 -29.27 18.38
N THR A 251 -18.51 -29.74 18.02
CA THR A 251 -19.70 -28.89 17.84
C THR A 251 -20.54 -28.89 19.12
N LEU A 252 -20.11 -28.14 20.15
CA LEU A 252 -20.90 -27.61 21.29
C LEU A 252 -19.98 -26.71 22.17
N PRO A 253 -20.52 -25.76 22.94
CA PRO A 253 -19.82 -24.58 23.42
C PRO A 253 -18.77 -24.92 24.49
N LEU A 254 -17.56 -24.43 24.27
CA LEU A 254 -16.54 -24.33 25.32
C LEU A 254 -17.07 -23.47 26.48
N PRO A 255 -16.65 -23.72 27.73
CA PRO A 255 -16.93 -22.80 28.83
C PRO A 255 -16.51 -21.41 28.41
N ILE A 256 -17.51 -20.53 28.32
CA ILE A 256 -17.35 -19.16 27.88
C ILE A 256 -16.60 -18.47 29.03
N PRO A 257 -15.37 -17.94 28.82
CA PRO A 257 -14.78 -17.01 29.77
C PRO A 257 -15.83 -15.95 30.11
N THR A 258 -15.83 -15.39 31.31
CA THR A 258 -16.83 -14.35 31.57
C THR A 258 -16.67 -13.23 30.53
N PRO A 259 -17.74 -12.50 30.17
CA PRO A 259 -17.64 -11.41 29.19
C PRO A 259 -16.48 -10.44 29.49
N GLU A 260 -16.18 -10.25 30.78
CA GLU A 260 -15.05 -9.47 31.28
C GLU A 260 -13.70 -10.13 30.95
N GLU A 261 -13.51 -11.42 31.24
CA GLU A 261 -12.29 -12.16 30.88
C GLU A 261 -12.06 -12.20 29.36
N GLN A 262 -13.13 -12.26 28.57
CA GLN A 262 -13.05 -12.20 27.12
C GLN A 262 -12.64 -10.81 26.61
N ALA A 263 -13.15 -9.74 27.23
CA ALA A 263 -12.80 -8.37 26.90
C ALA A 263 -11.34 -8.06 27.27
N ASP A 264 -10.90 -8.43 28.47
CA ASP A 264 -9.53 -8.21 28.95
C ASP A 264 -8.52 -9.00 28.12
N PHE A 265 -8.87 -10.24 27.74
CA PHE A 265 -8.05 -11.05 26.83
C PHE A 265 -7.90 -10.39 25.45
N LEU A 266 -9.00 -9.90 24.85
CA LEU A 266 -8.95 -9.24 23.55
C LEU A 266 -8.19 -7.91 23.62
N LEU A 267 -8.34 -7.15 24.71
CA LEU A 267 -7.61 -5.91 24.96
C LEU A 267 -6.11 -6.18 25.07
N ALA A 268 -5.71 -7.14 25.90
CA ALA A 268 -4.33 -7.57 26.11
C ALA A 268 -3.67 -8.02 24.80
N LEU A 269 -4.42 -8.76 23.97
CA LEU A 269 -3.95 -9.28 22.71
C LEU A 269 -3.80 -8.16 21.66
N ARG A 270 -4.74 -7.21 21.62
CA ARG A 270 -4.66 -6.02 20.76
C ARG A 270 -3.47 -5.13 21.14
N ASP A 271 -3.24 -4.94 22.43
CA ASP A 271 -2.10 -4.18 22.95
C ASP A 271 -0.75 -4.83 22.56
N ALA A 272 -0.62 -6.15 22.74
CA ALA A 272 0.58 -6.87 22.33
C ALA A 272 0.83 -6.75 20.81
N ARG A 273 -0.23 -6.78 20.00
CA ARG A 273 -0.16 -6.57 18.55
C ARG A 273 0.34 -5.18 18.20
N GLU A 274 -0.32 -4.14 18.73
CA GLU A 274 0.05 -2.74 18.46
C GLU A 274 1.51 -2.47 18.83
N LYS A 275 1.97 -3.03 19.96
CA LYS A 275 3.37 -2.96 20.38
C LYS A 275 4.30 -3.74 19.45
N LYS A 276 3.95 -4.96 19.03
CA LYS A 276 4.71 -5.75 18.03
C LYS A 276 4.92 -4.93 16.76
N LEU A 277 3.85 -4.43 16.16
CA LEU A 277 3.89 -3.66 14.92
C LEU A 277 4.72 -2.38 15.07
N ARG A 278 4.53 -1.65 16.17
CA ARG A 278 5.32 -0.46 16.49
C ARG A 278 6.81 -0.76 16.64
N TYR A 279 7.18 -1.83 17.36
CA TYR A 279 8.58 -2.19 17.56
C TYR A 279 9.25 -2.62 16.26
N ILE A 280 8.54 -3.35 15.38
CA ILE A 280 9.02 -3.67 14.03
C ILE A 280 9.25 -2.38 13.23
N GLN A 281 8.25 -1.50 13.18
CA GLN A 281 8.34 -0.25 12.41
C GLN A 281 9.50 0.63 12.90
N VAL A 282 9.63 0.86 14.21
CA VAL A 282 10.71 1.71 14.74
C VAL A 282 12.08 1.07 14.52
N ARG A 283 12.20 -0.25 14.66
CA ARG A 283 13.45 -0.95 14.32
C ARG A 283 13.79 -0.75 12.84
N ASN A 284 12.83 -0.97 11.95
CA ASN A 284 13.02 -0.80 10.50
C ASN A 284 13.36 0.65 10.14
N ASP A 285 12.75 1.65 10.80
CA ASP A 285 13.08 3.07 10.63
C ASP A 285 14.56 3.36 10.97
N LEU A 286 15.04 2.81 12.08
CA LEU A 286 16.43 2.97 12.52
C LEU A 286 17.42 2.24 11.61
N GLU A 287 17.10 1.02 11.18
CA GLU A 287 17.89 0.23 10.23
C GLU A 287 17.95 0.93 8.86
N PHE A 288 16.82 1.48 8.40
CA PHE A 288 16.75 2.25 7.17
C PHE A 288 17.61 3.51 7.25
N ALA A 289 17.53 4.28 8.34
CA ALA A 289 18.36 5.46 8.55
C ALA A 289 19.86 5.14 8.62
N LEU A 290 20.22 3.98 9.19
CA LEU A 290 21.59 3.50 9.23
C LEU A 290 22.13 3.14 7.84
N GLN A 291 21.30 2.51 6.99
CA GLN A 291 21.69 2.07 5.65
C GLN A 291 21.65 3.20 4.61
N HIS A 292 20.77 4.19 4.81
CA HIS A 292 20.54 5.29 3.89
C HIS A 292 20.67 6.66 4.58
N PRO A 293 21.85 6.99 5.14
CA PRO A 293 22.05 8.22 5.90
C PRO A 293 21.81 9.49 5.06
N GLU A 294 21.92 9.41 3.74
CA GLU A 294 21.70 10.52 2.80
C GLU A 294 20.28 11.11 2.84
N PHE A 295 19.29 10.37 3.33
CA PHE A 295 17.90 10.85 3.42
C PHE A 295 17.60 11.65 4.70
N PHE A 296 18.55 11.73 5.65
CA PHE A 296 18.30 12.28 6.98
C PHE A 296 19.27 13.41 7.35
N GLN A 297 18.79 14.35 8.17
CA GLN A 297 19.59 15.41 8.79
C GLN A 297 20.02 15.01 10.20
N ALA A 298 21.24 15.41 10.56
CA ALA A 298 21.74 15.32 11.93
C ALA A 298 21.57 13.92 12.56
N LEU A 299 21.79 12.86 11.78
CA LEU A 299 21.72 11.50 12.29
C LEU A 299 22.72 11.30 13.44
N PRO A 300 22.32 10.62 14.52
CA PRO A 300 23.24 10.15 15.54
C PRO A 300 24.31 9.23 14.95
N ALA A 301 25.37 8.98 15.73
CA ALA A 301 26.40 8.03 15.35
C ALA A 301 25.81 6.63 15.07
N PRO A 302 26.33 5.88 14.08
CA PRO A 302 25.85 4.55 13.71
C PRO A 302 25.64 3.59 14.89
N GLU A 303 26.52 3.64 15.88
CA GLU A 303 26.46 2.79 17.07
C GLU A 303 25.22 3.06 17.93
N VAL A 304 24.76 4.31 17.96
CA VAL A 304 23.53 4.71 18.68
C VAL A 304 22.30 4.13 17.99
N LEU A 305 22.25 4.23 16.66
CA LEU A 305 21.15 3.66 15.84
C LEU A 305 21.13 2.13 15.98
N LEU A 306 22.28 1.46 15.85
CA LEU A 306 22.42 0.02 15.99
C LEU A 306 21.99 -0.46 17.39
N SER A 307 22.43 0.24 18.44
CA SER A 307 22.06 -0.08 19.82
C SER A 307 20.56 0.09 20.06
N ALA A 308 19.95 1.13 19.50
CA ALA A 308 18.50 1.35 19.60
C ALA A 308 17.72 0.27 18.84
N ALA A 309 18.13 -0.08 17.61
CA ALA A 309 17.53 -1.15 16.83
C ALA A 309 17.60 -2.50 17.56
N ALA A 310 18.76 -2.83 18.15
CA ALA A 310 18.92 -4.02 18.98
C ALA A 310 18.01 -4.01 20.24
N GLY A 311 17.79 -2.84 20.84
CA GLY A 311 16.83 -2.65 21.93
C GLY A 311 15.40 -2.95 21.52
N TYR A 312 14.96 -2.46 20.36
CA TYR A 312 13.64 -2.76 19.80
C TYR A 312 13.49 -4.23 19.39
N THR A 313 14.55 -4.89 18.92
CA THR A 313 14.55 -6.34 18.68
C THR A 313 14.31 -7.13 19.96
N LYS A 314 14.91 -6.73 21.10
CA LYS A 314 14.63 -7.38 22.40
C LYS A 314 13.19 -7.19 22.84
N LEU A 315 12.64 -5.98 22.68
CA LEU A 315 11.24 -5.68 22.97
C LEU A 315 10.27 -6.47 22.07
N LEU A 316 10.60 -6.60 20.79
CA LEU A 316 9.84 -7.39 19.83
C LEU A 316 9.77 -8.86 20.26
N ASN A 317 10.92 -9.47 20.60
CA ASN A 317 10.94 -10.85 21.07
C ASN A 317 10.13 -11.01 22.37
N ALA A 318 10.26 -10.06 23.30
CA ALA A 318 9.54 -10.10 24.56
C ALA A 318 8.01 -9.98 24.39
N VAL A 319 7.52 -9.11 23.49
CA VAL A 319 6.08 -8.98 23.23
C VAL A 319 5.52 -10.19 22.46
N ILE A 320 6.31 -10.81 21.58
CA ILE A 320 5.93 -12.08 20.94
C ILE A 320 5.81 -13.19 21.99
N ASP A 321 6.83 -13.37 22.85
CA ASP A 321 6.80 -14.35 23.93
C ASP A 321 5.62 -14.11 24.89
N TYR A 322 5.35 -12.84 25.19
CA TYR A 322 4.19 -12.44 25.98
C TYR A 322 2.88 -12.84 25.33
N ALA A 323 2.68 -12.50 24.05
CA ALA A 323 1.47 -12.83 23.31
C ALA A 323 1.27 -14.35 23.20
N VAL A 324 2.35 -15.13 23.07
CA VAL A 324 2.32 -16.60 23.10
C VAL A 324 1.87 -17.12 24.47
N LYS A 325 2.40 -16.58 25.57
CA LYS A 325 1.97 -16.97 26.92
C LYS A 325 0.51 -16.58 27.16
N LEU A 326 0.12 -15.38 26.74
CA LEU A 326 -1.25 -14.88 26.82
C LEU A 326 -2.21 -15.79 26.05
N SER A 327 -1.89 -16.13 24.79
CA SER A 327 -2.73 -16.97 23.95
C SER A 327 -2.89 -18.41 24.46
N ARG A 328 -1.90 -18.90 25.22
CA ARG A 328 -1.91 -20.19 25.94
C ARG A 328 -2.61 -20.14 27.30
N GLY A 329 -3.17 -19.00 27.71
CA GLY A 329 -3.82 -18.85 29.02
C GLY A 329 -2.85 -18.96 30.20
N LEU A 330 -1.54 -18.75 29.96
CA LEU A 330 -0.51 -18.76 31.00
C LEU A 330 -0.41 -17.41 31.74
N ILE A 331 -1.26 -16.45 31.38
CA ILE A 331 -1.35 -15.12 31.98
C ILE A 331 -2.79 -14.93 32.46
N THR A 332 -2.97 -15.07 33.77
CA THR A 332 -4.27 -14.98 34.43
C THR A 332 -4.15 -14.06 35.66
N PRO A 333 -4.91 -12.96 35.72
CA PRO A 333 -5.81 -12.45 34.67
C PRO A 333 -5.03 -11.95 33.43
N PRO A 334 -5.65 -11.94 32.24
CA PRO A 334 -5.09 -11.27 31.08
C PRO A 334 -4.79 -9.80 31.38
N GLN A 335 -3.62 -9.31 30.96
CA GLN A 335 -3.21 -7.92 31.17
C GLN A 335 -2.52 -7.36 29.93
N VAL A 336 -2.30 -6.05 29.87
CA VAL A 336 -1.52 -5.44 28.77
C VAL A 336 -0.04 -5.78 28.92
N PHE A 337 0.71 -5.78 27.83
CA PHE A 337 2.15 -6.04 27.87
C PHE A 337 2.90 -4.88 28.55
N ASP A 338 3.66 -5.17 29.60
CA ASP A 338 4.56 -4.23 30.26
C ASP A 338 6.01 -4.72 30.16
N PRO A 339 6.89 -4.04 29.38
CA PRO A 339 8.27 -4.47 29.21
C PRO A 339 9.09 -4.40 30.51
N SER A 340 8.68 -3.60 31.49
CA SER A 340 9.36 -3.52 32.80
C SER A 340 9.18 -4.77 33.66
N GLN A 341 8.15 -5.57 33.38
CA GLN A 341 7.84 -6.83 34.07
C GLN A 341 8.52 -8.05 33.43
N VAL A 342 9.21 -7.86 32.30
CA VAL A 342 10.01 -8.91 31.66
C VAL A 342 11.26 -9.18 32.52
N VAL A 343 11.80 -10.40 32.50
CA VAL A 343 13.03 -10.73 33.22
C VAL A 343 14.12 -11.12 32.21
N PRO A 344 15.23 -10.35 32.09
CA PRO A 344 15.49 -9.08 32.78
C PRO A 344 14.57 -7.94 32.29
N ALA A 345 14.36 -6.94 33.14
CA ALA A 345 13.49 -5.80 32.82
C ALA A 345 13.98 -5.07 31.57
N LEU A 346 13.06 -4.81 30.65
CA LEU A 346 13.34 -4.10 29.40
C LEU A 346 12.76 -2.70 29.47
N ALA A 347 13.46 -1.75 28.86
CA ALA A 347 12.97 -0.40 28.63
C ALA A 347 13.07 -0.07 27.14
N ALA A 348 12.12 0.72 26.64
CA ALA A 348 12.23 1.27 25.30
C ALA A 348 13.48 2.16 25.19
N PRO A 349 14.27 2.03 24.12
CA PRO A 349 15.31 3.00 23.82
C PRO A 349 14.75 4.43 23.81
N ALA A 350 15.58 5.41 24.15
CA ALA A 350 15.19 6.81 24.02
C ALA A 350 14.76 7.10 22.57
N PRO A 351 13.66 7.82 22.32
CA PRO A 351 13.22 8.13 20.97
C PRO A 351 14.30 8.88 20.19
N ILE A 352 14.64 8.39 19.00
CA ILE A 352 15.56 9.05 18.08
C ILE A 352 14.71 9.72 17.01
N PRO A 353 14.60 11.07 17.00
CA PRO A 353 13.85 11.75 15.95
C PRO A 353 14.61 11.64 14.63
N LEU A 354 14.01 10.96 13.66
CA LEU A 354 14.55 10.87 12.30
C LEU A 354 13.98 12.03 11.48
N GLN A 355 14.78 13.06 11.27
CA GLN A 355 14.41 14.21 10.45
C GLN A 355 14.91 13.99 9.03
N ARG A 356 14.01 14.03 8.05
CA ARG A 356 14.40 13.96 6.64
C ARG A 356 15.22 15.19 6.25
N VAL A 357 16.08 15.04 5.24
CA VAL A 357 16.70 16.18 4.56
C VAL A 357 15.61 17.10 4.05
N VAL A 358 15.37 18.19 4.78
CA VAL A 358 14.74 19.39 4.25
C VAL A 358 15.74 19.96 3.26
N VAL A 359 15.58 19.61 2.00
CA VAL A 359 16.16 20.44 0.95
C VAL A 359 15.39 21.76 1.03
N LEU A 360 16.05 22.81 1.53
CA LEU A 360 15.66 24.17 1.19
C LEU A 360 15.69 24.21 -0.33
N THR A 361 14.55 24.09 -0.97
CA THR A 361 14.45 24.30 -2.41
C THR A 361 14.96 25.71 -2.69
N PRO A 362 16.01 25.92 -3.50
CA PRO A 362 15.76 26.82 -4.62
C PRO A 362 14.61 26.17 -5.41
N PRO A 363 13.60 26.92 -5.85
CA PRO A 363 12.41 26.34 -6.47
C PRO A 363 12.82 25.57 -7.73
N THR A 364 12.93 24.24 -7.62
CA THR A 364 13.18 23.32 -8.74
C THR A 364 12.37 22.01 -8.59
N THR A 365 11.06 22.10 -8.33
CA THR A 365 10.13 21.79 -9.43
C THR A 365 10.45 22.84 -10.46
N PRO A 366 10.55 22.62 -11.80
CA PRO A 366 10.48 23.78 -12.68
C PRO A 366 9.28 24.56 -12.15
N ALA A 367 9.53 25.76 -11.58
CA ALA A 367 8.46 26.61 -11.11
C ALA A 367 7.45 26.57 -12.26
N PRO A 368 6.19 26.16 -12.03
CA PRO A 368 5.21 25.86 -13.08
C PRO A 368 5.51 26.77 -14.24
N GLN A 369 6.09 26.23 -15.32
CA GLN A 369 7.04 26.97 -16.17
C GLN A 369 6.44 28.34 -16.39
N LEU A 370 6.98 29.32 -15.64
CA LEU A 370 6.31 30.60 -15.40
C LEU A 370 5.78 31.01 -16.76
N VAL A 371 4.46 30.95 -16.94
CA VAL A 371 3.82 31.37 -18.20
C VAL A 371 4.52 32.67 -18.52
N ALA A 372 5.28 32.67 -19.63
CA ALA A 372 6.27 33.70 -19.86
C ALA A 372 5.60 35.07 -19.73
N ILE A 373 6.36 36.14 -19.52
CA ILE A 373 5.77 37.50 -19.43
C ILE A 373 4.97 37.85 -20.71
N ASP A 374 5.13 37.06 -21.77
CA ASP A 374 4.16 36.90 -22.86
C ASP A 374 4.21 35.43 -23.33
N PRO A 375 3.31 34.55 -22.88
CA PRO A 375 3.40 33.13 -23.20
C PRO A 375 3.18 32.88 -24.68
N SER A 376 4.02 32.05 -25.28
CA SER A 376 3.78 31.48 -26.61
C SER A 376 2.98 30.17 -26.51
N LEU A 377 2.59 29.61 -27.66
CA LEU A 377 2.03 28.25 -27.73
C LEU A 377 2.96 27.21 -27.11
N ASP A 378 4.28 27.38 -27.29
CA ASP A 378 5.29 26.46 -26.74
C ASP A 378 5.33 26.54 -25.22
N ASP A 379 5.28 27.76 -24.67
CA ASP A 379 5.33 27.98 -23.22
C ASP A 379 4.12 27.36 -22.51
N VAL A 380 2.93 27.45 -23.12
CA VAL A 380 1.71 26.88 -22.55
C VAL A 380 1.71 25.35 -22.66
N LEU A 381 2.08 24.79 -23.82
CA LEU A 381 2.10 23.34 -24.03
C LEU A 381 3.17 22.64 -23.19
N LEU A 382 4.33 23.29 -23.02
CA LEU A 382 5.41 22.80 -22.16
C LEU A 382 5.09 23.02 -20.68
N GLY A 383 4.51 24.18 -20.36
CA GLY A 383 4.06 24.54 -19.02
C GLY A 383 2.95 23.64 -18.49
N GLY A 384 2.04 23.16 -19.35
CA GLY A 384 0.95 22.23 -19.01
C GLY A 384 1.32 20.74 -18.92
N PRO A 385 2.61 20.41 -18.82
CA PRO A 385 3.24 19.19 -19.38
C PRO A 385 2.49 18.45 -20.51
N TRP A 386 1.83 19.17 -21.42
CA TRP A 386 1.02 18.56 -22.48
C TRP A 386 1.85 18.08 -23.66
N ARG A 387 3.01 18.70 -23.90
CA ARG A 387 4.04 18.25 -24.85
C ARG A 387 5.44 18.50 -24.27
N SER A 388 6.39 17.68 -24.67
CA SER A 388 7.81 17.87 -24.36
C SER A 388 8.48 18.85 -25.33
N ALA A 389 9.58 19.47 -24.90
CA ALA A 389 10.37 20.38 -25.76
C ALA A 389 10.87 19.70 -27.05
N ALA A 390 11.15 18.39 -27.00
CA ALA A 390 11.56 17.61 -28.16
C ALA A 390 10.40 17.46 -29.17
N GLU A 391 9.18 17.19 -28.70
CA GLU A 391 7.99 17.12 -29.54
C GLU A 391 7.66 18.48 -30.15
N LEU A 392 7.70 19.56 -29.36
CA LEU A 392 7.43 20.92 -29.83
C LEU A 392 8.40 21.37 -30.93
N SER A 393 9.67 20.95 -30.86
CA SER A 393 10.68 21.27 -31.90
C SER A 393 10.39 20.63 -33.27
N LEU A 394 9.53 19.60 -33.31
CA LEU A 394 9.14 18.87 -34.51
C LEU A 394 7.75 19.28 -35.03
N MET A 395 7.02 20.11 -34.30
CA MET A 395 5.66 20.53 -34.62
C MET A 395 5.63 21.87 -35.35
N SER A 396 4.72 22.01 -36.32
CA SER A 396 4.42 23.32 -36.90
C SER A 396 3.60 24.19 -35.94
N GLU A 397 3.58 25.52 -36.15
CA GLU A 397 2.75 26.44 -35.35
C GLU A 397 1.25 26.10 -35.42
N GLU A 398 0.79 25.58 -36.56
CA GLU A 398 -0.58 25.10 -36.73
C GLU A 398 -0.84 23.83 -35.91
N ASP A 399 0.11 22.89 -35.88
CA ASP A 399 0.01 21.67 -35.07
C ASP A 399 0.02 21.99 -33.57
N LYS A 400 0.85 22.95 -33.15
CA LYS A 400 0.90 23.44 -31.76
C LYS A 400 -0.44 24.08 -31.37
N ARG A 401 -0.98 24.95 -32.23
CA ARG A 401 -2.29 25.57 -32.02
C ARG A 401 -3.41 24.54 -31.91
N ASN A 402 -3.46 23.56 -32.82
CA ASN A 402 -4.47 22.50 -32.82
C ASN A 402 -4.32 21.58 -31.59
N THR A 403 -3.09 21.32 -31.16
CA THR A 403 -2.82 20.58 -29.94
C THR A 403 -3.37 21.32 -28.73
N LEU A 404 -3.10 22.62 -28.59
CA LEU A 404 -3.59 23.42 -27.47
C LEU A 404 -5.12 23.44 -27.41
N ILE A 405 -5.81 23.52 -28.55
CA ILE A 405 -7.28 23.40 -28.63
C ILE A 405 -7.77 22.08 -28.03
N VAL A 406 -7.14 20.96 -28.44
CA VAL A 406 -7.53 19.63 -27.96
C VAL A 406 -7.31 19.51 -26.47
N GLU A 407 -6.17 19.97 -25.96
CA GLU A 407 -5.89 19.89 -24.53
C GLU A 407 -6.82 20.80 -23.70
N LEU A 408 -7.11 22.03 -24.15
CA LEU A 408 -8.07 22.90 -23.49
C LEU A 408 -9.47 22.29 -23.37
N SER A 409 -9.93 21.55 -24.38
CA SER A 409 -11.21 20.82 -24.30
C SER A 409 -11.25 19.69 -23.28
N LYS A 410 -10.08 19.23 -22.80
CA LYS A 410 -9.95 18.23 -21.72
C LYS A 410 -9.73 18.86 -20.34
N HIS A 411 -9.55 20.18 -20.28
CA HIS A 411 -9.26 20.92 -19.05
C HIS A 411 -10.29 22.04 -18.81
N THR A 412 -11.38 22.07 -19.58
CA THR A 412 -12.50 23.00 -19.45
C THR A 412 -13.80 22.27 -19.83
N SER A 413 -14.95 22.85 -19.52
CA SER A 413 -16.25 22.37 -20.03
C SER A 413 -16.55 22.79 -21.47
N GLN A 414 -15.65 23.56 -22.11
CA GLN A 414 -15.82 24.10 -23.46
C GLN A 414 -15.43 23.08 -24.53
N SER A 415 -16.12 23.15 -25.68
CA SER A 415 -15.87 22.27 -26.81
C SER A 415 -14.65 22.69 -27.64
N VAL A 416 -14.09 21.75 -28.40
CA VAL A 416 -13.07 22.02 -29.44
C VAL A 416 -13.51 23.13 -30.40
N ALA A 417 -14.78 23.14 -30.81
CA ALA A 417 -15.33 24.14 -31.73
C ALA A 417 -15.29 25.57 -31.17
N HIS A 418 -15.45 25.72 -29.85
CA HIS A 418 -15.32 27.01 -29.17
C HIS A 418 -13.89 27.56 -29.31
N PHE A 419 -12.88 26.74 -28.96
CA PHE A 419 -11.47 27.15 -29.01
C PHE A 419 -10.91 27.31 -30.44
N GLN A 420 -11.50 26.63 -31.43
CA GLN A 420 -11.19 26.86 -32.83
C GLN A 420 -11.56 28.27 -33.30
N GLY A 421 -12.62 28.86 -32.73
CA GLY A 421 -13.08 30.21 -33.05
C GLY A 421 -12.25 31.33 -32.42
N LEU A 422 -11.35 31.02 -31.47
CA LEU A 422 -10.54 32.02 -30.79
C LEU A 422 -9.28 32.39 -31.59
N PRO A 423 -8.81 33.65 -31.52
CA PRO A 423 -7.48 34.00 -32.00
C PRO A 423 -6.39 33.36 -31.10
N THR A 424 -5.17 33.26 -31.62
CA THR A 424 -4.10 32.46 -31.00
C THR A 424 -3.66 33.02 -29.65
N ASP A 425 -3.63 34.34 -29.51
CA ASP A 425 -3.37 35.06 -28.26
C ASP A 425 -4.42 34.74 -27.17
N ALA A 426 -5.71 34.75 -27.53
CA ALA A 426 -6.78 34.39 -26.60
C ALA A 426 -6.69 32.91 -26.17
N LEU A 427 -6.38 32.01 -27.11
CA LEU A 427 -6.20 30.59 -26.83
C LEU A 427 -5.03 30.34 -25.87
N VAL A 428 -3.91 31.00 -26.12
CA VAL A 428 -2.73 30.98 -25.25
C VAL A 428 -3.09 31.50 -23.86
N GLY A 429 -3.85 32.60 -23.78
CA GLY A 429 -4.33 33.16 -22.51
C GLY A 429 -5.20 32.19 -21.72
N SER A 430 -6.17 31.53 -22.36
CA SER A 430 -7.01 30.51 -21.70
C SER A 430 -6.20 29.29 -21.26
N GLY A 431 -5.26 28.84 -22.10
CA GLY A 431 -4.34 27.75 -21.76
C GLY A 431 -3.45 28.08 -20.56
N ALA A 432 -2.89 29.29 -20.51
CA ALA A 432 -2.08 29.77 -19.41
C ALA A 432 -2.85 29.78 -18.08
N ILE A 433 -4.11 30.20 -18.08
CA ILE A 433 -4.96 30.19 -16.88
C ILE A 433 -5.22 28.76 -16.42
N ALA A 434 -5.59 27.86 -17.33
CA ALA A 434 -5.86 26.47 -17.00
C ALA A 434 -4.63 25.79 -16.36
N VAL A 435 -3.46 25.97 -16.98
CA VAL A 435 -2.17 25.48 -16.47
C VAL A 435 -1.89 26.05 -15.09
N PHE A 436 -2.04 27.37 -14.90
CA PHE A 436 -1.78 28.02 -13.61
C PHE A 436 -2.69 27.50 -12.50
N LEU A 437 -4.02 27.42 -12.73
CA LEU A 437 -4.97 26.96 -11.70
C LEU A 437 -4.71 25.53 -11.26
N GLN A 438 -4.39 24.65 -12.22
CA GLN A 438 -4.09 23.26 -11.95
C GLN A 438 -2.77 23.12 -11.17
N GLN A 439 -1.72 23.82 -11.62
CA GLN A 439 -0.40 23.73 -10.99
C GLN A 439 -0.32 24.41 -9.64
N ALA A 440 -1.11 25.47 -9.44
CA ALA A 440 -1.24 26.13 -8.15
C ALA A 440 -2.10 25.34 -7.16
N GLY A 441 -2.73 24.24 -7.59
CA GLY A 441 -3.63 23.45 -6.75
C GLY A 441 -4.90 24.20 -6.36
N ILE A 442 -5.25 25.28 -7.06
CA ILE A 442 -6.44 26.11 -6.80
C ILE A 442 -7.70 25.35 -7.20
N ARG A 443 -7.64 24.53 -8.26
CA ARG A 443 -8.71 23.64 -8.71
C ARG A 443 -8.15 22.28 -9.08
N SER A 444 -8.91 21.23 -8.79
CA SER A 444 -8.62 19.89 -9.31
C SER A 444 -9.03 19.78 -10.78
N LEU A 445 -8.50 18.79 -11.51
CA LEU A 445 -8.91 18.54 -12.89
C LEU A 445 -10.42 18.27 -13.01
N ALA A 446 -11.01 17.60 -12.03
CA ALA A 446 -12.45 17.33 -11.98
C ALA A 446 -13.26 18.63 -11.86
N ASP A 447 -12.79 19.59 -11.05
CA ASP A 447 -13.42 20.90 -10.93
C ASP A 447 -13.28 21.70 -12.23
N MET A 448 -12.09 21.66 -12.85
CA MET A 448 -11.80 22.36 -14.10
C MET A 448 -12.68 21.89 -15.26
N LEU A 449 -12.98 20.59 -15.34
CA LEU A 449 -13.89 20.02 -16.34
C LEU A 449 -15.36 20.47 -16.17
N ALA A 450 -15.74 20.98 -15.00
CA ALA A 450 -17.05 21.55 -14.76
C ALA A 450 -17.12 23.06 -15.03
N MET A 451 -15.98 23.70 -15.33
CA MET A 451 -15.85 25.16 -15.46
C MET A 451 -15.59 25.57 -16.91
N THR A 452 -16.24 26.66 -17.35
CA THR A 452 -15.89 27.29 -18.63
C THR A 452 -14.51 27.98 -18.52
N ASP A 453 -13.90 28.32 -19.64
CA ASP A 453 -12.65 29.10 -19.65
C ASP A 453 -12.84 30.49 -19.01
N ASP A 454 -14.03 31.09 -19.16
CA ASP A 454 -14.43 32.30 -18.45
C ASP A 454 -14.54 32.10 -16.93
N ASP A 455 -15.10 30.98 -16.47
CA ASP A 455 -15.17 30.65 -15.03
C ASP A 455 -13.79 30.45 -14.43
N GLN A 456 -12.87 29.84 -15.20
CA GLN A 456 -11.47 29.70 -14.81
C GLN A 456 -10.77 31.06 -14.72
N ARG A 457 -11.00 31.95 -15.70
CA ARG A 457 -10.49 33.33 -15.64
C ARG A 457 -11.03 34.09 -14.43
N ASN A 458 -12.32 34.00 -14.15
CA ASN A 458 -12.94 34.66 -13.00
C ASN A 458 -12.39 34.11 -11.67
N THR A 459 -12.12 32.81 -11.62
CA THR A 459 -11.47 32.19 -10.47
C THR A 459 -10.10 32.82 -10.23
N LEU A 460 -9.26 32.95 -11.26
CA LEU A 460 -7.95 33.58 -11.12
C LEU A 460 -8.04 35.06 -10.71
N ILE A 461 -9.05 35.80 -11.17
CA ILE A 461 -9.29 37.19 -10.71
C ILE A 461 -9.56 37.24 -9.21
N VAL A 462 -10.39 36.33 -8.70
CA VAL A 462 -10.70 36.25 -7.26
C VAL A 462 -9.43 35.93 -6.47
N GLU A 463 -8.65 34.94 -6.90
CA GLU A 463 -7.40 34.56 -6.23
C GLU A 463 -6.37 35.70 -6.25
N ASN A 464 -6.21 36.39 -7.39
CA ASN A 464 -5.35 37.56 -7.49
C ASN A 464 -5.79 38.69 -6.56
N ASN A 465 -7.08 38.93 -6.41
CA ASN A 465 -7.59 39.94 -5.48
C ASN A 465 -7.35 39.55 -4.01
N LEU A 466 -7.45 38.26 -3.69
CA LEU A 466 -7.18 37.75 -2.34
C LEU A 466 -5.71 37.89 -1.94
N HIS A 467 -4.80 37.69 -2.90
CA HIS A 467 -3.36 37.65 -2.65
C HIS A 467 -2.61 38.96 -2.98
N THR A 468 -3.29 39.95 -3.56
CA THR A 468 -2.71 41.24 -3.90
C THR A 468 -3.60 42.39 -3.43
N SER A 469 -3.08 43.62 -3.43
CA SER A 469 -3.89 44.82 -3.16
C SER A 469 -4.57 45.39 -4.41
N ILE A 470 -4.60 44.64 -5.52
CA ILE A 470 -5.22 45.09 -6.79
C ILE A 470 -6.73 44.83 -6.72
N SER A 471 -7.53 45.83 -7.10
CA SER A 471 -8.99 45.73 -7.02
C SER A 471 -9.58 44.82 -8.12
N ILE A 472 -10.74 44.19 -7.86
CA ILE A 472 -11.44 43.36 -8.85
C ILE A 472 -11.70 44.12 -10.17
N PRO A 473 -12.14 45.40 -10.19
CA PRO A 473 -12.32 46.14 -11.45
C PRO A 473 -11.03 46.32 -12.24
N GLU A 474 -9.90 46.53 -11.56
CA GLU A 474 -8.59 46.63 -12.22
C GLU A 474 -8.13 45.29 -12.78
N LEU A 475 -8.36 44.18 -12.06
CA LEU A 475 -8.06 42.82 -12.52
C LEU A 475 -8.96 42.40 -13.69
N GLN A 476 -10.25 42.75 -13.66
CA GLN A 476 -11.17 42.46 -14.76
C GLN A 476 -10.77 43.14 -16.07
N ALA A 477 -10.13 44.32 -16.00
CA ALA A 477 -9.61 45.06 -17.14
C ALA A 477 -8.31 44.47 -17.73
N MET A 478 -7.68 43.51 -17.06
CA MET A 478 -6.48 42.83 -17.53
C MET A 478 -6.83 41.68 -18.48
N ASP A 479 -6.00 41.46 -19.51
CA ASP A 479 -6.08 40.24 -20.30
C ASP A 479 -5.66 39.00 -19.48
N SER A 480 -5.97 37.81 -20.01
CA SER A 480 -5.72 36.53 -19.37
C SER A 480 -4.25 36.29 -19.04
N GLN A 481 -3.34 36.71 -19.93
CA GLN A 481 -1.89 36.56 -19.71
C GLN A 481 -1.43 37.46 -18.56
N LYS A 482 -1.94 38.69 -18.51
CA LYS A 482 -1.62 39.66 -17.47
C LYS A 482 -2.16 39.22 -16.10
N LEU A 483 -3.31 38.56 -16.06
CA LEU A 483 -3.84 37.93 -14.85
C LEU A 483 -2.92 36.82 -14.33
N VAL A 484 -2.39 35.97 -15.21
CA VAL A 484 -1.43 34.93 -14.82
C VAL A 484 -0.12 35.56 -14.34
N GLN A 485 0.35 36.64 -14.97
CA GLN A 485 1.53 37.39 -14.47
C GLN A 485 1.32 37.90 -13.05
N VAL A 486 0.12 38.43 -12.73
CA VAL A 486 -0.22 38.84 -11.36
C VAL A 486 -0.20 37.62 -10.44
N GLY A 487 -0.80 36.50 -10.85
CA GLY A 487 -0.77 35.21 -10.17
C GLY A 487 0.64 34.80 -9.72
N ASN A 488 1.55 34.87 -10.68
CA ASN A 488 2.96 34.55 -10.52
C ASN A 488 3.71 35.46 -9.53
N THR A 489 3.19 36.65 -9.18
CA THR A 489 3.87 37.54 -8.23
C THR A 489 3.74 37.12 -6.77
N TRP A 490 2.66 36.41 -6.44
CA TRP A 490 2.32 35.96 -5.08
C TRP A 490 2.38 34.44 -4.94
N PHE A 491 2.18 33.69 -6.02
CA PHE A 491 2.35 32.25 -6.02
C PHE A 491 3.81 31.87 -5.68
N GLY A 492 4.00 31.02 -4.66
CA GLY A 492 5.32 30.58 -4.19
C GLY A 492 6.03 31.49 -3.18
N LYS A 493 5.39 32.56 -2.69
CA LYS A 493 5.90 33.37 -1.56
C LYS A 493 5.09 33.10 -0.29
N PRO A 494 5.73 33.03 0.91
CA PRO A 494 5.00 32.95 2.16
C PRO A 494 4.13 34.21 2.33
N VAL A 495 2.85 34.00 2.66
CA VAL A 495 1.90 35.08 2.93
C VAL A 495 2.43 35.91 4.10
N ALA A 496 2.63 37.21 3.90
CA ALA A 496 2.93 38.12 5.00
C ALA A 496 1.71 38.17 5.93
N ALA A 497 1.91 37.73 7.17
CA ALA A 497 0.91 37.80 8.23
C ALA A 497 0.56 39.23 8.61
#